data_AF-D7BGW8-F1
#
_entry.id   AF-D7BGW8-F1
#
_cell.length_a   1.000
_cell.length_b   1.000
_cell.length_c   1.000
_cell.angle_alpha   90.00
_cell.angle_beta   90.00
_cell.angle_gamma   90.00
#
_symmetry.space_group_name_H-M   'P 1'
#
loop_
_entity.id
_entity.type
_entity.pdbx_description
1 polymer ?
#
loop_
_entity_poly.entity_id
_entity_poly.type
_entity_poly.pdbx_seq_one_letter_code
_entity_poly.pdbx_strand_id
1 'polypeptide(L)'
;MQQYPEPEKLAHPGLTQGLLKTLEMAMEGDEKYGWYNGLLFTVRNLTAEQAGKSLGPGRSTIAAHADHVRLCLAYACHTLRGEPFPVDWGKSWEIRSVGEAEWEEIKAGLEQEYRALHRLMVEKPFWRESDLSTAINNIAHTAYHAGAVRQILKG
;
A
#
# COMPACT_ATOMS: atom_id res chain seq x y z
N MET A 1 32.15 2.03 -2.52
CA MET A 1 31.13 3.10 -2.64
C MET A 1 31.38 4.05 -1.49
N GLN A 2 31.68 5.31 -1.78
CA GLN A 2 32.05 6.29 -0.75
C GLN A 2 30.79 6.66 0.05
N GLN A 3 30.77 6.27 1.33
CA GLN A 3 29.70 6.65 2.26
C GLN A 3 29.91 8.12 2.59
N TYR A 4 29.12 8.99 1.97
CA TYR A 4 28.95 10.33 2.49
C TYR A 4 28.19 10.21 3.82
N PRO A 5 28.50 11.01 4.84
CA PRO A 5 27.69 11.04 6.05
C PRO A 5 26.30 11.52 5.64
N GLU A 6 25.33 10.60 5.62
CA GLU A 6 23.91 10.91 5.43
C GLU A 6 23.53 12.04 6.41
N PRO A 7 22.87 13.12 5.97
CA PRO A 7 22.23 14.01 6.91
C PRO A 7 21.24 13.18 7.73
N GLU A 8 21.57 12.99 9.01
CA GLU A 8 20.92 12.05 9.92
C GLU A 8 19.40 12.30 10.05
N LYS A 9 18.94 13.49 9.65
CA LYS A 9 17.58 13.99 9.77
C LYS A 9 17.24 14.93 8.61
N LEU A 10 16.39 14.48 7.70
CA LEU A 10 15.76 15.26 6.64
C LEU A 10 14.48 15.90 7.20
N ALA A 11 14.44 17.23 7.21
CA ALA A 11 13.26 17.99 7.60
C ALA A 11 13.05 19.13 6.62
N HIS A 12 11.92 19.12 5.92
CA HIS A 12 11.47 20.21 5.07
C HIS A 12 9.97 20.43 5.33
N PRO A 13 9.49 21.67 5.48
CA PRO A 13 8.11 21.94 5.88
C PRO A 13 7.05 21.23 5.03
N GLY A 14 7.31 21.05 3.73
CA GLY A 14 6.40 20.38 2.80
C GLY A 14 6.64 18.88 2.59
N LEU A 15 7.70 18.28 3.14
CA LEU A 15 8.07 16.89 2.80
C LEU A 15 7.02 15.88 3.29
N THR A 16 6.69 15.92 4.58
CA THR A 16 5.66 15.03 5.15
C THR A 16 4.32 15.23 4.44
N GLN A 17 3.92 16.48 4.19
CA GLN A 17 2.67 16.77 3.47
C GLN A 17 2.68 16.21 2.04
N GLY A 18 3.80 16.33 1.33
CA GLY A 18 3.96 15.76 -0.01
C GLY A 18 3.82 14.24 0.00
N LEU A 19 4.51 13.56 0.92
CA LEU A 19 4.43 12.10 1.07
C LEU A 19 3.02 11.64 1.42
N LEU A 20 2.35 12.31 2.38
CA LEU A 20 0.96 12.03 2.75
C LEU A 20 0.03 12.17 1.55
N LYS A 21 0.17 13.27 0.78
CA LYS A 21 -0.67 13.47 -0.40
C LYS A 21 -0.45 12.39 -1.45
N THR A 22 0.79 11.95 -1.65
CA THR A 22 1.08 10.87 -2.59
C THR A 22 0.59 9.49 -2.11
N LEU A 23 0.63 9.24 -0.80
CA LEU A 23 0.03 8.03 -0.20
C LEU A 23 -1.49 8.02 -0.37
N GLU A 24 -2.14 9.15 -0.05
CA GLU A 24 -3.58 9.35 -0.28
C GLU A 24 -3.95 9.12 -1.74
N MET A 25 -3.17 9.66 -2.69
CA MET A 25 -3.38 9.41 -4.11
C MET A 25 -3.27 7.93 -4.45
N ALA A 26 -2.25 7.21 -3.97
CA ALA A 26 -2.08 5.78 -4.27
C ALA A 26 -3.20 4.91 -3.68
N MET A 27 -3.71 5.25 -2.50
CA MET A 27 -4.76 4.49 -1.79
C MET A 27 -6.17 4.88 -2.23
N GLU A 28 -6.51 6.16 -2.20
CA GLU A 28 -7.88 6.65 -2.44
C GLU A 28 -8.04 7.19 -3.87
N GLY A 29 -6.99 7.77 -4.43
CA GLY A 29 -7.04 8.41 -5.75
C GLY A 29 -7.36 9.89 -5.67
N ASP A 30 -7.88 10.42 -6.78
CA ASP A 30 -8.27 11.83 -6.90
C ASP A 30 -9.78 11.97 -7.08
N GLU A 31 -10.46 12.31 -6.00
CA GLU A 31 -11.90 12.61 -6.02
C GLU A 31 -12.21 13.89 -6.82
N LYS A 32 -11.26 14.83 -6.91
CA LYS A 32 -11.51 16.16 -7.44
C LYS A 32 -11.64 16.17 -8.97
N TYR A 33 -10.77 15.44 -9.66
CA TYR A 33 -10.77 15.39 -11.12
C TYR A 33 -11.03 13.98 -11.68
N GLY A 34 -11.06 12.94 -10.84
CA GLY A 34 -11.47 11.59 -11.23
C GLY A 34 -10.54 10.89 -12.24
N TRP A 35 -9.33 11.40 -12.44
CA TRP A 35 -8.39 10.83 -13.43
C TRP A 35 -7.68 9.56 -12.92
N TYR A 36 -7.62 9.38 -11.60
CA TYR A 36 -6.98 8.24 -10.96
C TYR A 36 -7.80 7.71 -9.78
N ASN A 37 -8.10 6.41 -9.81
CA ASN A 37 -8.72 5.70 -8.70
C ASN A 37 -7.64 4.89 -7.99
N GLY A 38 -7.45 5.15 -6.70
CA GLY A 38 -6.47 4.44 -5.88
C GLY A 38 -6.89 2.99 -5.60
N LEU A 39 -6.00 2.24 -4.96
CA LEU A 39 -6.24 0.83 -4.65
C LEU A 39 -7.47 0.65 -3.75
N LEU A 40 -7.50 1.35 -2.61
CA LEU A 40 -8.56 1.23 -1.60
C LEU A 40 -9.92 1.66 -2.16
N PHE A 41 -9.96 2.78 -2.89
CA PHE A 41 -11.17 3.20 -3.60
C PHE A 41 -11.67 2.10 -4.53
N THR A 42 -10.78 1.51 -5.32
CA THR A 42 -11.16 0.46 -6.27
C THR A 42 -11.71 -0.76 -5.55
N VAL A 43 -11.00 -1.30 -4.57
CA VAL A 43 -11.37 -2.56 -3.91
C VAL A 43 -12.61 -2.45 -3.03
N ARG A 44 -12.86 -1.29 -2.41
CA ARG A 44 -14.09 -1.05 -1.61
C ARG A 44 -15.38 -1.29 -2.40
N ASN A 45 -15.32 -1.11 -3.73
CA ASN A 45 -16.47 -1.22 -4.62
C ASN A 45 -16.61 -2.61 -5.28
N LEU A 46 -15.79 -3.59 -4.91
CA LEU A 46 -15.81 -4.93 -5.51
C LEU A 46 -16.48 -5.96 -4.60
N THR A 47 -17.21 -6.90 -5.22
CA THR A 47 -17.69 -8.13 -4.56
C THR A 47 -16.56 -9.14 -4.39
N ALA A 48 -16.75 -10.16 -3.53
CA ALA A 48 -15.77 -11.24 -3.39
C ALA A 48 -15.54 -12.01 -4.71
N GLU A 49 -16.60 -12.22 -5.50
CA GLU A 49 -16.49 -12.83 -6.84
C GLU A 49 -15.58 -12.01 -7.76
N GLN A 50 -15.75 -10.68 -7.79
CA GLN A 50 -14.87 -9.80 -8.56
C GLN A 50 -13.44 -9.82 -8.02
N ALA A 51 -13.27 -9.86 -6.69
CA ALA A 51 -11.98 -9.94 -6.04
C ALA A 51 -11.22 -11.24 -6.38
N GLY A 52 -11.93 -12.32 -6.70
CA GLY A 52 -11.37 -13.58 -7.18
C GLY A 52 -10.84 -13.55 -8.63
N LYS A 53 -11.09 -12.49 -9.40
CA LYS A 53 -10.64 -12.40 -10.81
C LYS A 53 -9.13 -12.27 -10.94
N SER A 54 -8.59 -12.77 -12.05
CA SER A 54 -7.18 -12.65 -12.46
C SER A 54 -7.06 -12.56 -13.99
N LEU A 55 -5.89 -12.18 -14.51
CA LEU A 55 -5.62 -12.14 -15.97
C LEU A 55 -5.41 -13.52 -16.63
N GLY A 56 -5.73 -14.61 -15.93
CA GLY A 56 -5.65 -15.97 -16.45
C GLY A 56 -4.97 -16.95 -15.50
N PRO A 57 -4.89 -18.24 -15.89
CA PRO A 57 -4.37 -19.30 -15.03
C PRO A 57 -2.99 -19.00 -14.45
N GLY A 58 -2.83 -19.23 -13.15
CA GLY A 58 -1.57 -19.02 -12.42
C GLY A 58 -1.27 -17.56 -12.03
N ARG A 59 -1.98 -16.57 -12.58
CA ARG A 59 -1.83 -15.16 -12.21
C ARG A 59 -2.48 -14.86 -10.85
N SER A 60 -2.00 -13.81 -10.20
CA SER A 60 -2.54 -13.34 -8.91
C SER A 60 -3.94 -12.76 -9.07
N THR A 61 -4.79 -12.96 -8.06
CA THR A 61 -6.15 -12.41 -8.01
C THR A 61 -6.16 -10.97 -7.51
N ILE A 62 -7.25 -10.23 -7.72
CA ILE A 62 -7.42 -8.90 -7.12
C ILE A 62 -7.29 -8.98 -5.59
N ALA A 63 -7.88 -10.00 -4.96
CA ALA A 63 -7.77 -10.24 -3.53
C ALA A 63 -6.32 -10.42 -3.08
N ALA A 64 -5.52 -11.20 -3.80
CA ALA A 64 -4.08 -11.35 -3.52
C ALA A 64 -3.31 -10.03 -3.66
N HIS A 65 -3.61 -9.22 -4.68
CA HIS A 65 -3.00 -7.89 -4.82
C HIS A 65 -3.34 -6.99 -3.61
N ALA A 66 -4.59 -6.99 -3.15
CA ALA A 66 -5.02 -6.18 -2.02
C ALA A 66 -4.37 -6.63 -0.70
N ASP A 67 -4.35 -7.94 -0.43
CA ASP A 67 -3.74 -8.49 0.77
C ASP A 67 -2.22 -8.32 0.79
N HIS A 68 -1.57 -8.46 -0.37
CA HIS A 68 -0.14 -8.17 -0.50
C HIS A 68 0.18 -6.72 -0.12
N VAL A 69 -0.61 -5.74 -0.59
CA VAL A 69 -0.40 -4.35 -0.21
C VAL A 69 -0.68 -4.12 1.28
N ARG A 70 -1.72 -4.76 1.85
CA ARG A 70 -1.97 -4.72 3.30
C ARG A 70 -0.73 -5.17 4.08
N LEU A 71 -0.09 -6.27 3.68
CA LEU A 71 1.12 -6.78 4.32
C LEU A 71 2.32 -5.82 4.15
N CYS A 72 2.50 -5.21 2.97
CA CYS A 72 3.54 -4.22 2.73
C CYS A 72 3.36 -2.97 3.62
N LEU A 73 2.12 -2.49 3.78
CA LEU A 73 1.83 -1.37 4.66
C LEU A 73 2.08 -1.72 6.13
N ALA A 74 1.70 -2.92 6.58
CA ALA A 74 2.04 -3.40 7.93
C ALA A 74 3.56 -3.44 8.15
N TYR A 75 4.32 -4.01 7.20
CA TYR A 75 5.78 -4.02 7.22
C TYR A 75 6.37 -2.60 7.29
N ALA A 76 5.81 -1.65 6.54
CA ALA A 76 6.23 -0.25 6.59
C ALA A 76 5.98 0.37 7.98
N CYS A 77 4.81 0.13 8.57
CA CYS A 77 4.48 0.58 9.92
C CYS A 77 5.49 0.08 10.95
N HIS A 78 5.81 -1.21 10.95
CA HIS A 78 6.81 -1.77 11.87
C HIS A 78 8.21 -1.21 11.62
N THR A 79 8.62 -1.09 10.36
CA THR A 79 9.91 -0.50 9.99
C THR A 79 10.05 0.94 10.49
N LEU A 80 9.00 1.76 10.35
CA LEU A 80 9.00 3.16 10.80
C LEU A 80 8.97 3.31 12.33
N ARG A 81 8.54 2.27 13.06
CA ARG A 81 8.65 2.16 14.52
C ARG A 81 9.99 1.58 14.99
N GLY A 82 10.80 1.05 14.08
CA GLY A 82 12.03 0.33 14.43
C GLY A 82 11.77 -1.05 15.02
N GLU A 83 10.62 -1.65 14.71
CA GLU A 83 10.20 -2.95 15.21
C GLU A 83 10.50 -4.05 14.18
N PRO A 84 10.89 -5.27 14.61
CA PRO A 84 11.01 -6.39 13.71
C PRO A 84 9.62 -6.82 13.20
N PHE A 85 9.54 -7.18 11.92
CA PHE A 85 8.33 -7.75 11.33
C PHE A 85 8.69 -8.98 10.49
N PRO A 86 8.56 -10.20 11.04
CA PRO A 86 8.78 -11.42 10.28
C PRO A 86 7.68 -11.52 9.22
N VAL A 87 8.08 -11.59 7.96
CA VAL A 87 7.17 -11.58 6.82
C VAL A 87 7.52 -12.70 5.86
N ASP A 88 6.49 -13.46 5.48
CA ASP A 88 6.57 -14.45 4.42
C ASP A 88 5.98 -13.86 3.15
N TRP A 89 6.85 -13.30 2.30
CA TRP A 89 6.42 -12.66 1.07
C TRP A 89 5.75 -13.64 0.09
N GLY A 90 6.12 -14.92 0.13
CA GLY A 90 5.51 -15.95 -0.72
C GLY A 90 4.02 -16.13 -0.41
N LYS A 91 3.69 -16.19 0.89
CA LYS A 91 2.32 -16.38 1.37
C LYS A 91 1.38 -15.23 1.02
N SER A 92 1.91 -14.01 0.88
CA SER A 92 1.12 -12.83 0.50
C SER A 92 0.46 -12.91 -0.88
N TRP A 93 0.78 -13.95 -1.67
CA TRP A 93 0.27 -14.18 -3.02
C TRP A 93 -0.61 -15.44 -3.16
N GLU A 94 -0.83 -16.18 -2.08
CA GLU A 94 -1.48 -17.50 -2.15
C GLU A 94 -3.01 -17.43 -2.30
N ILE A 95 -3.62 -16.26 -2.09
CA ILE A 95 -5.07 -16.08 -2.20
C ILE A 95 -5.54 -16.30 -3.65
N ARG A 96 -6.20 -17.44 -3.91
CA ARG A 96 -6.76 -17.81 -5.23
C ARG A 96 -8.25 -17.58 -5.36
N SER A 97 -8.95 -17.48 -4.25
CA SER A 97 -10.37 -17.15 -4.15
C SER A 97 -10.63 -16.64 -2.73
N VAL A 98 -11.67 -15.83 -2.56
CA VAL A 98 -12.11 -15.33 -1.25
C VAL A 98 -13.62 -15.44 -1.14
N GLY A 99 -14.11 -15.76 0.05
CA GLY A 99 -15.52 -15.56 0.40
C GLY A 99 -15.82 -14.10 0.74
N GLU A 100 -17.10 -13.76 0.91
CA GLU A 100 -17.51 -12.39 1.28
C GLU A 100 -16.92 -11.96 2.63
N ALA A 101 -16.95 -12.83 3.65
CA ALA A 101 -16.40 -12.50 4.96
C ALA A 101 -14.88 -12.24 4.90
N GLU A 102 -14.12 -13.13 4.25
CA GLU A 102 -12.67 -12.98 4.06
C GLU A 102 -12.34 -11.73 3.26
N TRP A 103 -13.16 -11.39 2.26
CA TRP A 103 -12.98 -10.19 1.46
C TRP A 103 -13.19 -8.91 2.27
N GLU A 104 -14.21 -8.87 3.12
CA GLU A 104 -14.40 -7.74 4.04
C GLU A 104 -13.24 -7.61 5.03
N GLU A 105 -12.71 -8.72 5.54
CA GLU A 105 -11.53 -8.72 6.42
C GLU A 105 -10.30 -8.13 5.72
N ILE A 106 -10.04 -8.51 4.46
CA ILE A 106 -8.93 -7.97 3.67
C ILE A 106 -9.11 -6.46 3.45
N LYS A 107 -10.31 -6.00 3.08
CA LYS A 107 -10.60 -4.57 2.88
C LYS A 107 -10.41 -3.77 4.16
N ALA A 108 -10.96 -4.26 5.27
CA ALA A 108 -10.84 -3.61 6.58
C ALA A 108 -9.38 -3.55 7.05
N GLY A 109 -8.63 -4.65 6.88
CA GLY A 109 -7.21 -4.70 7.23
C GLY A 109 -6.37 -3.77 6.36
N LEU A 110 -6.62 -3.70 5.05
CA LEU A 110 -5.93 -2.78 4.15
C LEU A 110 -6.16 -1.32 4.56
N GLU A 111 -7.40 -0.95 4.88
CA GLU A 111 -7.74 0.38 5.37
C GLU A 111 -7.06 0.69 6.73
N GLN A 112 -7.04 -0.28 7.65
CA GLN A 112 -6.42 -0.13 8.95
C GLN A 112 -4.92 0.17 8.81
N GLU A 113 -4.20 -0.58 7.99
CA GLU A 113 -2.76 -0.39 7.79
C GLU A 113 -2.44 0.92 7.06
N TYR A 114 -3.27 1.31 6.10
CA TYR A 114 -3.16 2.63 5.47
C TYR A 114 -3.30 3.75 6.51
N ARG A 115 -4.34 3.72 7.35
CA ARG A 115 -4.53 4.73 8.39
C ARG A 115 -3.42 4.71 9.43
N ALA A 116 -2.88 3.53 9.77
CA ALA A 116 -1.75 3.40 10.67
C ALA A 116 -0.49 4.05 10.09
N LEU A 117 -0.18 3.78 8.82
CA LEU A 117 0.96 4.39 8.13
C LEU A 117 0.80 5.91 8.05
N HIS A 118 -0.38 6.40 7.64
CA HIS A 118 -0.67 7.84 7.58
C HIS A 118 -0.41 8.54 8.91
N ARG A 119 -0.93 8.00 10.02
CA ARG A 119 -0.68 8.54 11.37
C ARG A 119 0.81 8.57 11.73
N LEU A 120 1.54 7.48 11.49
CA LEU A 120 2.98 7.43 11.76
C LEU A 120 3.76 8.49 10.98
N MET A 121 3.36 8.75 9.73
CA MET A 121 3.98 9.77 8.90
C MET A 121 3.68 11.19 9.40
N VAL A 122 2.45 11.46 9.84
CA VAL A 122 2.04 12.75 10.45
C VAL A 122 2.85 13.02 11.72
N GLU A 123 3.07 12.00 12.54
CA GLU A 123 3.77 12.11 13.82
C GLU A 123 5.30 12.21 13.69
N LYS A 124 5.87 12.06 12.48
CA LYS A 124 7.32 12.14 12.27
C LYS A 124 7.83 13.60 12.31
N PRO A 125 8.70 13.97 13.28
CA PRO A 125 9.28 15.31 13.34
C PRO A 125 10.39 15.53 12.30
N PHE A 126 11.03 14.45 11.87
CA PHE A 126 12.05 14.41 10.82
C PHE A 126 12.07 13.02 10.20
N TRP A 127 12.70 12.91 9.04
CA TRP A 127 12.87 11.67 8.30
C TRP A 127 14.33 11.24 8.30
N ARG A 128 14.61 10.00 8.66
CA ARG A 128 15.88 9.37 8.27
C ARG A 128 15.78 8.95 6.80
N GLU A 129 16.91 8.83 6.10
CA GLU A 129 16.92 8.35 4.72
C GLU A 129 16.18 7.01 4.58
N SER A 130 16.44 6.05 5.48
CA SER A 130 15.76 4.75 5.50
C SER A 130 14.25 4.84 5.67
N ASP A 131 13.77 5.78 6.49
CA ASP A 131 12.34 5.99 6.73
C ASP A 131 11.69 6.58 5.48
N LEU A 132 12.37 7.53 4.83
CA LEU A 132 11.92 8.15 3.60
C LEU A 132 11.86 7.12 2.46
N SER A 133 12.90 6.31 2.28
CA SER A 133 12.92 5.22 1.31
C SER A 133 11.80 4.22 1.55
N THR A 134 11.53 3.89 2.82
CA THR A 134 10.42 3.00 3.20
C THR A 134 9.08 3.58 2.78
N ALA A 135 8.82 4.86 3.06
CA ALA A 135 7.58 5.52 2.68
C ALA A 135 7.41 5.59 1.15
N ILE A 136 8.43 6.08 0.43
CA ILE A 136 8.39 6.23 -1.03
C ILE A 136 8.20 4.87 -1.72
N ASN A 137 8.94 3.84 -1.29
CA ASN A 137 8.84 2.51 -1.88
C ASN A 137 7.41 1.95 -1.73
N ASN A 138 6.81 2.08 -0.53
CA ASN A 138 5.45 1.60 -0.32
C ASN A 138 4.40 2.39 -1.10
N ILE A 139 4.56 3.71 -1.23
CA ILE A 139 3.68 4.53 -2.08
C ILE A 139 3.74 4.09 -3.54
N ALA A 140 4.95 3.95 -4.08
CA ALA A 140 5.16 3.54 -5.47
C ALA A 140 4.62 2.12 -5.74
N HIS A 141 4.88 1.19 -4.81
CA HIS A 141 4.41 -0.19 -4.89
C HIS A 141 2.88 -0.27 -4.86
N THR A 142 2.23 0.45 -3.95
CA THR A 142 0.77 0.56 -3.90
C THR A 142 0.19 1.10 -5.21
N ALA A 143 0.78 2.16 -5.78
CA ALA A 143 0.31 2.74 -7.03
C ALA A 143 0.41 1.74 -8.20
N TYR A 144 1.46 0.91 -8.23
CA TYR A 144 1.58 -0.21 -9.16
C TYR A 144 0.44 -1.21 -8.99
N HIS A 145 0.14 -1.65 -7.77
CA HIS A 145 -0.94 -2.61 -7.51
C HIS A 145 -2.33 -2.04 -7.85
N ALA A 146 -2.58 -0.76 -7.58
CA ALA A 146 -3.80 -0.08 -8.04
C ALA A 146 -3.96 -0.16 -9.57
N GLY A 147 -2.87 0.10 -10.31
CA GLY A 147 -2.83 -0.06 -11.76
C GLY A 147 -3.09 -1.50 -12.21
N ALA A 148 -2.44 -2.48 -11.58
CA ALA A 148 -2.61 -3.90 -11.90
C ALA A 148 -4.05 -4.39 -11.66
N VAL A 149 -4.64 -4.05 -10.52
CA VAL A 149 -6.05 -4.36 -10.20
C VAL A 149 -6.98 -3.77 -11.24
N ARG A 150 -6.74 -2.53 -11.68
CA ARG A 150 -7.53 -1.90 -12.74
C ARG A 150 -7.39 -2.60 -14.10
N GLN A 151 -6.23 -3.17 -14.41
CA GLN A 151 -6.07 -3.98 -15.63
C GLN A 151 -6.82 -5.31 -15.52
N ILE A 152 -6.79 -5.98 -14.36
CA ILE A 152 -7.57 -7.21 -14.13
C ILE A 152 -9.07 -6.94 -14.30
N LEU A 153 -9.57 -5.79 -13.85
CA LEU A 153 -10.99 -5.43 -14.00
C LEU A 153 -11.41 -5.14 -15.45
N LYS A 154 -10.46 -4.85 -16.34
CA LYS A 154 -10.73 -4.57 -17.77
C LYS A 154 -10.56 -5.80 -18.66
N GLY A 155 -9.81 -6.81 -18.20
CA GLY A 155 -9.61 -8.09 -18.89
C GLY A 155 -10.78 -9.02 -18.68
#